data_AF-A0A2U3LXV2-F1
#
_entry.id   AF-A0A2U3LXV2-F1
#
_cell.length_a   1.000
_cell.length_b   1.000
_cell.length_c   1.000
_cell.angle_alpha   90.00
_cell.angle_beta   90.00
_cell.angle_gamma   90.00
#
_symmetry.space_group_name_H-M   'P 1'
#
loop_
_entity.id
_entity.type
_entity.pdbx_description
1 polymer ?
#
loop_
_entity_poly.entity_id
_entity_poly.type
_entity_poly.pdbx_seq_one_letter_code
_entity_poly.pdbx_strand_id
1 'polypeptide(L)'
;MKGLIVSDAVFSMDGDIVNLPRLLEIAEKYDLFSMLDEAHATGVIGTKGLGTVEYYQIDKKPDIIMGTLSKSIGSEGGFVCGRQILIEYLKNKSRSFIFSTALSPAVMASSIKALELIMNEPQRVQALQENVQYFCQCLREAGIEADSKTAIIPIVIGDEKKAMEISKELFEQGYYISAIRYPTVKKGSARLRVTLMSTHTKEELKRTAETIGNILNKYQGGTNE
;
A
#
# COMPACT_ATOMS: atom_id res chain seq x y z
N MET A 1 20.15 11.09 22.05
CA MET A 1 19.06 10.30 21.45
C MET A 1 17.79 10.56 22.23
N LYS A 2 16.75 11.12 21.59
CA LYS A 2 15.59 11.72 22.30
C LYS A 2 14.24 11.07 22.00
N GLY A 3 14.19 10.12 21.05
CA GLY A 3 12.96 9.43 20.69
C GLY A 3 13.06 8.69 19.35
N LEU A 4 11.90 8.25 18.87
CA LEU A 4 11.71 7.54 17.61
C LEU A 4 10.62 8.27 16.80
N ILE A 5 10.90 8.59 15.54
CA ILE A 5 9.89 9.03 14.56
C ILE A 5 9.53 7.84 13.68
N VAL A 6 8.24 7.57 13.55
CA VAL A 6 7.70 6.40 12.82
C VAL A 6 6.72 6.89 11.76
N SER A 7 6.78 6.30 10.57
CA SER A 7 5.78 6.51 9.52
C SER A 7 5.58 5.25 8.69
N ASP A 8 4.39 5.11 8.12
CA ASP A 8 4.20 4.27 6.93
C ASP A 8 4.96 4.91 5.77
N ALA A 9 5.50 4.09 4.88
CA ALA A 9 6.14 4.56 3.65
C ALA A 9 5.10 4.87 2.57
N VAL A 10 4.08 4.00 2.45
CA VAL A 10 2.86 4.22 1.68
C VAL A 10 1.67 4.05 2.62
N PHE A 11 0.89 5.10 2.81
CA PHE A 11 -0.27 5.09 3.70
C PHE A 11 -1.37 4.21 3.14
N SER A 12 -1.76 3.20 3.89
CA SER A 12 -2.64 2.14 3.38
C SER A 12 -4.02 2.64 2.90
N MET A 13 -4.54 3.74 3.43
CA MET A 13 -5.92 4.21 3.15
C MET A 13 -6.01 5.23 2.02
N ASP A 14 -5.00 6.08 1.89
CA ASP A 14 -4.94 7.16 0.89
C ASP A 14 -4.05 6.79 -0.29
N GLY A 15 -3.09 5.88 -0.10
CA GLY A 15 -2.07 5.55 -1.10
C GLY A 15 -0.97 6.60 -1.21
N ASP A 16 -0.95 7.59 -0.31
CA ASP A 16 0.07 8.64 -0.25
C ASP A 16 1.44 8.07 0.12
N ILE A 17 2.49 8.65 -0.45
CA ILE A 17 3.88 8.32 -0.13
C ILE A 17 4.40 9.34 0.87
N VAL A 18 5.02 8.89 1.96
CA VAL A 18 5.65 9.80 2.93
C VAL A 18 6.75 10.61 2.27
N ASN A 19 6.89 11.89 2.64
CA ASN A 19 8.07 12.68 2.27
C ASN A 19 9.30 12.22 3.07
N LEU A 20 9.95 11.15 2.58
CA LEU A 20 11.10 10.54 3.24
C LEU A 20 12.27 11.51 3.44
N PRO A 21 12.70 12.34 2.46
CA PRO A 21 13.76 13.32 2.68
C PRO A 21 13.47 14.25 3.86
N ARG A 22 12.23 14.76 3.95
CA ARG A 22 11.81 15.64 5.05
C ARG A 22 11.78 14.92 6.39
N LEU A 23 11.30 13.67 6.42
CA LEU A 23 11.28 12.85 7.64
C LEU A 23 12.69 12.64 8.19
N LEU A 24 13.66 12.32 7.31
CA LEU A 24 15.06 12.10 7.69
C LEU A 24 15.77 13.39 8.12
N GLU A 25 15.41 14.54 7.53
CA GLU A 25 15.89 15.85 7.98
C GLU A 25 15.39 16.19 9.39
N ILE A 26 14.11 15.94 9.67
CA ILE A 26 13.51 16.12 11.01
C ILE A 26 14.18 15.19 12.02
N ALA A 27 14.35 13.92 11.68
CA ALA A 27 14.98 12.94 12.57
C ALA A 27 16.38 13.38 12.99
N GLU A 28 17.18 13.88 12.03
CA GLU A 28 18.53 14.39 12.29
C GLU A 28 18.51 15.68 13.13
N LYS A 29 17.66 16.65 12.77
CA LYS A 29 17.54 17.93 13.49
C LYS A 29 17.21 17.74 14.97
N TYR A 30 16.42 16.74 15.31
CA TYR A 30 15.95 16.49 16.68
C TYR A 30 16.63 15.30 17.38
N ASP A 31 17.67 14.70 16.78
CA ASP A 31 18.41 13.56 17.33
C ASP A 31 17.47 12.38 17.71
N LEU A 32 16.64 12.00 16.73
CA LEU A 32 15.66 10.91 16.78
C LEU A 32 16.10 9.74 15.90
N PHE A 33 15.78 8.51 16.32
CA PHE A 33 15.80 7.38 15.41
C PHE A 33 14.67 7.50 14.39
N SER A 34 14.91 7.04 13.16
CA SER A 34 13.92 6.98 12.10
C SER A 34 13.48 5.53 11.84
N MET A 35 12.17 5.31 11.79
CA MET A 35 11.56 4.01 11.46
C MET A 35 10.51 4.16 10.37
N LEU A 36 10.60 3.29 9.36
CA LEU A 36 9.73 3.33 8.20
C LEU A 36 9.11 1.95 7.94
N ASP A 37 7.78 1.90 7.81
CA ASP A 37 7.05 0.68 7.40
C ASP A 37 6.82 0.66 5.88
N GLU A 38 7.58 -0.18 5.18
CA GLU A 38 7.54 -0.36 3.73
C GLU A 38 6.49 -1.39 3.26
N ALA A 39 5.54 -1.79 4.12
CA ALA A 39 4.57 -2.84 3.81
C ALA A 39 3.80 -2.61 2.49
N HIS A 40 3.43 -1.37 2.17
CA HIS A 40 2.72 -1.01 0.94
C HIS A 40 3.63 -0.42 -0.15
N ALA A 41 4.93 -0.39 0.08
CA ALA A 41 5.92 0.22 -0.81
C ALA A 41 6.83 -0.81 -1.48
N THR A 42 7.27 -1.84 -0.73
CA THR A 42 8.07 -2.95 -1.26
C THR A 42 7.33 -3.67 -2.39
N GLY A 43 7.96 -3.80 -3.54
CA GLY A 43 7.40 -4.36 -4.76
C GLY A 43 6.41 -3.43 -5.51
N VAL A 44 6.24 -2.18 -5.08
CA VAL A 44 5.21 -1.26 -5.61
C VAL A 44 5.82 0.04 -6.15
N ILE A 45 6.66 0.70 -5.35
CA ILE A 45 7.24 2.01 -5.71
C ILE A 45 8.75 1.92 -5.94
N GLY A 46 9.26 2.87 -6.72
CA GLY A 46 10.62 2.85 -7.23
C GLY A 46 10.70 2.16 -8.58
N THR A 47 11.79 2.37 -9.32
CA THR A 47 11.97 1.85 -10.68
C THR A 47 12.05 0.33 -10.71
N LYS A 48 12.57 -0.29 -9.65
CA LYS A 48 12.66 -1.76 -9.51
C LYS A 48 11.78 -2.28 -8.38
N GLY A 49 10.96 -1.43 -7.75
CA GLY A 49 10.07 -1.85 -6.68
C GLY A 49 10.80 -2.07 -5.35
N LEU A 50 11.95 -1.43 -5.13
CA LEU A 50 12.75 -1.63 -3.91
C LEU A 50 12.26 -0.76 -2.73
N GLY A 51 11.18 -0.01 -2.92
CA GLY A 51 10.57 0.80 -1.87
C GLY A 51 11.02 2.25 -1.89
N THR A 52 10.87 2.90 -0.74
CA THR A 52 10.81 4.36 -0.65
C THR A 52 12.17 5.03 -0.83
N VAL A 53 13.25 4.39 -0.39
CA VAL A 53 14.61 4.88 -0.60
C VAL A 53 14.94 4.95 -2.10
N GLU A 54 14.59 3.90 -2.87
CA GLU A 54 14.76 3.89 -4.32
C GLU A 54 13.85 4.94 -4.99
N TYR A 55 12.60 5.04 -4.56
CA TYR A 55 11.64 6.00 -5.10
C TYR A 55 12.16 7.45 -5.04
N TYR A 56 12.79 7.84 -3.92
CA TYR A 56 13.37 9.18 -3.76
C TYR A 56 14.80 9.32 -4.29
N GLN A 57 15.45 8.22 -4.71
CA GLN A 57 16.84 8.19 -5.18
C GLN A 57 17.80 8.86 -4.18
N ILE A 58 17.64 8.55 -2.89
CA ILE A 58 18.49 9.08 -1.82
C ILE A 58 19.37 7.97 -1.22
N ASP A 59 20.60 8.34 -0.84
CA ASP A 59 21.52 7.39 -0.19
C ASP A 59 21.21 7.20 1.30
N LYS A 60 20.62 8.21 1.94
CA LYS A 60 20.29 8.19 3.37
C LYS A 60 19.09 7.28 3.59
N LYS A 61 19.30 6.22 4.37
CA LYS A 61 18.25 5.24 4.74
C LYS A 61 17.69 5.55 6.14
N PRO A 62 16.42 5.22 6.41
CA PRO A 62 15.92 5.11 7.78
C PRO A 62 16.81 4.18 8.61
N ASP A 63 16.89 4.44 9.92
CA ASP A 63 17.64 3.59 10.85
C ASP A 63 17.01 2.20 10.98
N ILE A 64 15.68 2.15 10.88
CA ILE A 64 14.84 0.96 10.93
C ILE A 64 13.92 0.96 9.72
N ILE A 65 14.02 -0.08 8.90
CA ILE A 65 13.02 -0.38 7.88
C ILE A 65 12.29 -1.63 8.32
N MET A 66 10.97 -1.59 8.38
CA MET A 66 10.16 -2.78 8.60
C MET A 66 9.24 -3.02 7.41
N GLY A 67 8.71 -4.23 7.32
CA GLY A 67 7.71 -4.54 6.32
C GLY A 67 7.10 -5.91 6.55
N THR A 68 6.29 -6.33 5.59
CA THR A 68 5.58 -7.60 5.62
C THR A 68 5.92 -8.47 4.42
N LEU A 69 5.85 -9.78 4.62
CA LEU A 69 5.98 -10.79 3.58
C LEU A 69 4.62 -11.14 2.94
N SER A 70 3.50 -10.62 3.47
CA SER A 70 2.13 -11.03 3.05
C SER A 70 1.44 -10.14 2.03
N LYS A 71 2.15 -9.16 1.47
CA LYS A 71 1.63 -8.28 0.41
C LYS A 71 2.28 -8.62 -0.92
N SER A 72 3.10 -7.73 -1.49
CA SER A 72 3.77 -7.94 -2.78
C SER A 72 4.64 -9.22 -2.83
N ILE A 73 5.13 -9.67 -1.68
CA ILE A 73 5.96 -10.89 -1.55
C ILE A 73 5.10 -12.17 -1.61
N GLY A 74 3.79 -12.09 -1.34
CA GLY A 74 2.86 -13.21 -1.51
C GLY A 74 3.08 -14.40 -0.58
N SER A 75 3.63 -14.17 0.63
CA SER A 75 3.92 -15.20 1.63
C SER A 75 3.34 -14.81 3.01
N GLU A 76 3.96 -15.23 4.11
CA GLU A 76 3.56 -14.89 5.48
C GLU A 76 4.75 -14.44 6.32
N GLY A 77 4.55 -13.43 7.17
CA GLY A 77 5.54 -12.95 8.13
C GLY A 77 5.84 -11.46 8.00
N GLY A 78 6.84 -11.03 8.77
CA GLY A 78 7.34 -9.66 8.77
C GLY A 78 8.85 -9.63 8.94
N PHE A 79 9.45 -8.49 8.62
CA PHE A 79 10.89 -8.30 8.72
C PHE A 79 11.22 -6.93 9.30
N VAL A 80 12.42 -6.84 9.88
CA VAL A 80 13.04 -5.58 10.30
C VAL A 80 14.47 -5.60 9.78
N CYS A 81 14.84 -4.52 9.10
CA CYS A 81 16.16 -4.25 8.54
C CYS A 81 16.74 -3.03 9.25
N GLY A 82 18.05 -3.08 9.54
CA GLY A 82 18.76 -1.99 10.20
C GLY A 82 20.20 -2.40 10.49
N ARG A 83 20.91 -1.62 11.30
CA ARG A 83 22.30 -1.93 11.68
C ARG A 83 22.36 -3.26 12.44
N GLN A 84 23.46 -4.01 12.29
CA GLN A 84 23.66 -5.31 12.95
C GLN A 84 23.39 -5.26 14.46
N ILE A 85 23.85 -4.20 15.14
CA ILE A 85 23.64 -4.02 16.58
C ILE A 85 22.15 -3.94 16.96
N LEU A 86 21.32 -3.32 16.12
CA LEU A 86 19.87 -3.28 16.32
C LEU A 86 19.27 -4.67 16.15
N ILE A 87 19.67 -5.40 15.11
CA ILE A 87 19.14 -6.73 14.82
C ILE A 87 19.49 -7.71 15.94
N GLU A 88 20.72 -7.69 16.43
CA GLU A 88 21.13 -8.51 17.58
C GLU A 88 20.40 -8.10 18.87
N TYR A 89 20.18 -6.80 19.09
CA TYR A 89 19.36 -6.34 20.21
C TYR A 89 17.92 -6.89 20.11
N LEU A 90 17.27 -6.77 18.95
CA LEU A 90 15.90 -7.25 18.74
C LEU A 90 15.78 -8.76 18.92
N LYS A 91 16.72 -9.56 18.39
CA LYS A 91 16.75 -11.02 18.60
C LYS A 91 16.81 -11.40 20.07
N ASN A 92 17.55 -10.63 20.88
CA ASN A 92 17.79 -10.92 22.30
C ASN A 92 16.80 -10.26 23.26
N LYS A 93 15.99 -9.29 22.81
CA LYS A 93 15.07 -8.52 23.67
C LYS A 93 13.61 -8.52 23.23
N SER A 94 13.32 -8.80 21.96
CA SER A 94 11.95 -8.81 21.46
C SER A 94 11.21 -10.08 21.91
N ARG A 95 10.23 -9.92 22.80
CA ARG A 95 9.40 -11.04 23.28
C ARG A 95 8.65 -11.72 22.14
N SER A 96 8.16 -10.96 21.16
CA SER A 96 7.42 -11.50 20.01
C SER A 96 8.32 -12.29 19.04
N PHE A 97 9.64 -12.09 19.10
CA PHE A 97 10.60 -12.92 18.37
C PHE A 97 10.99 -14.16 19.19
N ILE A 98 11.32 -13.99 20.48
CA ILE A 98 11.85 -15.06 21.35
C ILE A 98 10.79 -16.11 21.68
N PHE A 99 9.56 -15.69 21.93
CA PHE A 99 8.48 -16.55 22.43
C PHE A 99 7.45 -16.89 21.33
N SER A 100 7.89 -16.94 20.07
CA SER A 100 7.06 -17.33 18.93
C SER A 100 7.74 -18.43 18.12
N THR A 101 6.95 -19.33 17.54
CA THR A 101 7.45 -20.35 16.62
C THR A 101 7.95 -19.68 15.34
N ALA A 102 9.10 -20.11 14.83
CA ALA A 102 9.63 -19.62 13.56
C ALA A 102 8.70 -19.94 12.38
N LEU A 103 8.80 -19.14 11.31
CA LEU A 103 8.11 -19.42 10.05
C LEU A 103 8.53 -20.79 9.50
N SER A 104 7.60 -21.46 8.81
CA SER A 104 7.92 -22.75 8.19
C SER A 104 8.98 -22.59 7.08
N PRO A 105 9.82 -23.61 6.83
CA PRO A 105 10.81 -23.56 5.76
C PRO A 105 10.21 -23.24 4.38
N ALA A 106 9.00 -23.73 4.08
CA ALA A 106 8.31 -23.45 2.83
C ALA A 106 7.95 -21.95 2.67
N VAL A 107 7.46 -21.32 3.75
CA VAL A 107 7.14 -19.88 3.79
C VAL A 107 8.39 -19.03 3.63
N MET A 108 9.50 -19.43 4.26
CA MET A 108 10.78 -18.73 4.10
C MET A 108 11.31 -18.86 2.66
N ALA A 109 11.26 -20.06 2.07
CA ALA A 109 11.73 -20.30 0.71
C ALA A 109 10.91 -19.51 -0.33
N SER A 110 9.58 -19.48 -0.20
CA SER A 110 8.72 -18.68 -1.09
C SER A 110 9.02 -17.18 -0.95
N SER A 111 9.24 -16.69 0.27
CA SER A 111 9.58 -15.28 0.54
C SER A 111 10.91 -14.89 -0.09
N ILE A 112 11.94 -15.72 0.07
CA ILE A 112 13.25 -15.51 -0.57
C ILE A 112 13.07 -15.46 -2.08
N LYS A 113 12.34 -16.42 -2.66
CA LYS A 113 12.16 -16.45 -4.11
C LYS A 113 11.39 -15.23 -4.62
N ALA A 114 10.34 -14.81 -3.92
CA ALA A 114 9.57 -13.62 -4.30
C ALA A 114 10.42 -12.34 -4.23
N LEU A 115 11.28 -12.19 -3.22
CA LEU A 115 12.24 -11.08 -3.14
C LEU A 115 13.23 -11.09 -4.32
N GLU A 116 13.78 -12.26 -4.68
CA GLU A 116 14.63 -12.39 -5.87
C GLU A 116 13.90 -11.96 -7.15
N LEU A 117 12.63 -12.36 -7.30
CA LEU A 117 11.83 -11.98 -8.47
C LEU A 117 11.58 -10.47 -8.49
N ILE A 118 11.23 -9.84 -7.36
CA ILE A 118 11.08 -8.38 -7.27
C ILE A 118 12.36 -7.68 -7.72
N MET A 119 13.53 -8.15 -7.25
CA MET A 119 14.83 -7.53 -7.59
C MET A 119 15.24 -7.71 -9.05
N ASN A 120 14.92 -8.86 -9.65
CA ASN A 120 15.42 -9.25 -10.98
C ASN A 120 14.40 -9.08 -12.12
N GLU A 121 13.12 -8.86 -11.82
CA GLU A 121 12.04 -8.72 -12.79
C GLU A 121 11.33 -7.35 -12.68
N PRO A 122 12.04 -6.22 -12.93
CA PRO A 122 11.48 -4.88 -12.79
C PRO A 122 10.28 -4.61 -13.71
N GLN A 123 10.12 -5.37 -14.79
CA GLN A 123 8.94 -5.30 -15.66
C GLN A 123 7.62 -5.54 -14.89
N ARG A 124 7.64 -6.28 -13.78
CA ARG A 124 6.42 -6.50 -12.96
C ARG A 124 5.94 -5.23 -12.27
N VAL A 125 6.86 -4.49 -11.65
CA VAL A 125 6.51 -3.22 -10.99
C VAL A 125 6.18 -2.14 -12.03
N GLN A 126 6.85 -2.15 -13.18
CA GLN A 126 6.52 -1.27 -14.31
C GLN A 126 5.10 -1.53 -14.81
N ALA A 127 4.72 -2.79 -15.04
CA ALA A 127 3.36 -3.16 -15.43
C ALA A 127 2.31 -2.73 -14.38
N LEU A 128 2.61 -2.87 -13.09
CA LEU A 128 1.74 -2.36 -12.02
C LEU A 128 1.57 -0.83 -12.11
N GLN A 129 2.66 -0.09 -12.29
CA GLN A 129 2.63 1.37 -12.37
C GLN A 129 1.89 1.86 -13.63
N GLU A 130 2.06 1.18 -14.77
CA GLU A 130 1.28 1.41 -15.98
C GLU A 130 -0.21 1.13 -15.76
N ASN A 131 -0.55 0.05 -15.07
CA ASN A 131 -1.92 -0.29 -14.70
C ASN A 131 -2.56 0.78 -13.80
N VAL A 132 -1.80 1.31 -12.83
CA VAL A 132 -2.26 2.42 -11.97
C VAL A 132 -2.58 3.65 -12.80
N GLN A 133 -1.66 4.08 -13.67
CA GLN A 133 -1.86 5.25 -14.53
C GLN A 133 -3.06 5.08 -15.45
N TYR A 134 -3.18 3.91 -16.08
CA TYR A 134 -4.28 3.58 -16.98
C TYR A 134 -5.63 3.53 -16.25
N PHE A 135 -5.69 2.89 -15.07
CA PHE A 135 -6.94 2.83 -14.30
C PHE A 135 -7.36 4.21 -13.77
N CYS A 136 -6.43 5.04 -13.30
CA CYS A 136 -6.73 6.44 -12.94
C CYS A 136 -7.27 7.22 -14.15
N GLN A 137 -6.73 6.99 -15.36
CA GLN A 137 -7.30 7.58 -16.57
C GLN A 137 -8.73 7.09 -16.82
N CYS A 138 -9.00 5.79 -16.78
CA CYS A 138 -10.34 5.25 -17.00
C CYS A 138 -11.34 5.74 -15.95
N LEU A 139 -10.93 5.89 -14.69
CA LEU A 139 -11.76 6.49 -13.64
C LEU A 139 -12.14 7.93 -13.98
N ARG A 140 -11.19 8.75 -14.45
CA ARG A 140 -11.45 10.12 -14.88
C ARG A 140 -12.40 10.18 -16.08
N GLU A 141 -12.23 9.29 -17.05
CA GLU A 141 -13.15 9.14 -18.18
C GLU A 141 -14.56 8.73 -17.73
N ALA A 142 -14.67 7.97 -16.65
CA ALA A 142 -15.94 7.58 -16.00
C ALA A 142 -16.49 8.66 -15.04
N GLY A 143 -15.89 9.85 -14.97
CA GLY A 143 -16.36 10.97 -14.14
C GLY A 143 -15.88 10.94 -12.68
N ILE A 144 -14.87 10.14 -12.35
CA ILE A 144 -14.32 9.99 -11.01
C ILE A 144 -12.92 10.63 -10.95
N GLU A 145 -12.74 11.60 -10.07
CA GLU A 145 -11.41 12.15 -9.82
C GLU A 145 -10.51 11.06 -9.22
N ALA A 146 -9.38 10.80 -9.90
CA ALA A 146 -8.41 9.81 -9.46
C ALA A 146 -7.00 10.24 -9.89
N ASP A 147 -6.08 10.24 -8.95
CA ASP A 147 -4.64 10.32 -9.16
C ASP A 147 -3.94 9.49 -8.08
N SER A 148 -3.03 8.61 -8.46
CA SER A 148 -2.27 7.80 -7.52
C SER A 148 -0.91 7.45 -8.09
N LYS A 149 0.06 7.34 -7.19
CA LYS A 149 1.43 6.90 -7.50
C LYS A 149 1.72 5.49 -6.96
N THR A 150 0.72 4.84 -6.37
CA THR A 150 0.86 3.55 -5.71
C THR A 150 -0.23 2.58 -6.17
N ALA A 151 -0.14 1.32 -5.76
CA ALA A 151 -1.15 0.31 -6.07
C ALA A 151 -2.52 0.58 -5.40
N ILE A 152 -2.62 1.59 -4.53
CA ILE A 152 -3.83 1.91 -3.77
C ILE A 152 -4.48 3.15 -4.41
N ILE A 153 -5.75 3.02 -4.77
CA ILE A 153 -6.53 4.09 -5.38
C ILE A 153 -7.80 4.27 -4.55
N PRO A 154 -7.86 5.31 -3.68
CA PRO A 154 -9.04 5.59 -2.89
C PRO A 154 -10.10 6.31 -3.75
N ILE A 155 -11.34 5.88 -3.64
CA ILE A 155 -12.49 6.57 -4.21
C ILE A 155 -13.38 7.02 -3.05
N VAL A 156 -13.35 8.31 -2.73
CA VAL A 156 -14.03 8.87 -1.58
C VAL A 156 -15.54 8.93 -1.84
N ILE A 157 -16.31 8.29 -0.95
CA ILE A 157 -17.78 8.27 -0.96
C ILE A 157 -18.35 9.21 0.12
N GLY A 158 -17.61 9.39 1.21
CA GLY A 158 -18.00 10.19 2.37
C GLY A 158 -18.91 9.43 3.32
N ASP A 159 -20.11 9.09 2.87
CA ASP A 159 -21.12 8.38 3.67
C ASP A 159 -20.81 6.88 3.82
N GLU A 160 -20.86 6.38 5.06
CA GLU A 160 -20.49 4.99 5.39
C GLU A 160 -21.50 3.97 4.86
N LYS A 161 -22.80 4.30 4.91
CA LYS A 161 -23.86 3.39 4.46
C LYS A 161 -23.81 3.27 2.93
N LYS A 162 -23.73 4.40 2.23
CA LYS A 162 -23.56 4.43 0.77
C LYS A 162 -22.32 3.65 0.33
N ALA A 163 -21.16 3.86 0.99
CA ALA A 163 -19.93 3.14 0.64
C ALA A 163 -20.11 1.61 0.74
N MET A 164 -20.80 1.14 1.77
CA MET A 164 -21.09 -0.29 1.96
C MET A 164 -22.08 -0.84 0.95
N GLU A 165 -23.12 -0.09 0.62
CA GLU A 165 -24.11 -0.46 -0.41
C GLU A 165 -23.46 -0.55 -1.79
N ILE A 166 -22.64 0.45 -2.16
CA ILE A 166 -21.89 0.47 -3.42
C ILE A 166 -20.91 -0.72 -3.49
N SER A 167 -20.16 -0.99 -2.43
CA SER A 167 -19.23 -2.14 -2.36
C SER A 167 -19.97 -3.47 -2.51
N LYS A 168 -21.15 -3.60 -1.91
CA LYS A 168 -22.00 -4.78 -2.06
C LYS A 168 -22.52 -4.93 -3.50
N GLU A 169 -23.00 -3.86 -4.12
CA GLU A 169 -23.50 -3.87 -5.50
C GLU A 169 -22.37 -4.19 -6.50
N LEU A 170 -21.16 -3.65 -6.28
CA LEU A 170 -19.97 -4.01 -7.04
C LEU A 170 -19.66 -5.51 -6.93
N PHE A 171 -19.75 -6.07 -5.72
CA PHE A 171 -19.51 -7.49 -5.48
C PHE A 171 -20.54 -8.38 -6.19
N GLU A 172 -21.82 -8.00 -6.18
CA GLU A 172 -22.89 -8.68 -6.91
C GLU A 172 -22.67 -8.66 -8.43
N GLN A 173 -21.96 -7.65 -8.95
CA GLN A 173 -21.53 -7.56 -10.35
C GLN A 173 -20.18 -8.24 -10.64
N GLY A 174 -19.58 -8.90 -9.64
CA GLY A 174 -18.33 -9.65 -9.78
C GLY A 174 -17.05 -8.86 -9.45
N TYR A 175 -17.16 -7.66 -8.88
CA TYR A 175 -16.00 -6.83 -8.50
C TYR A 175 -15.83 -6.78 -6.98
N TYR A 176 -14.76 -7.40 -6.48
CA TYR A 176 -14.44 -7.32 -5.06
C TYR A 176 -13.62 -6.06 -4.76
N ILE A 177 -14.30 -5.02 -4.25
CA ILE A 177 -13.67 -3.76 -3.82
C ILE A 177 -14.13 -3.45 -2.40
N SER A 178 -13.18 -3.37 -1.46
CA SER A 178 -13.49 -3.13 -0.05
C SER A 178 -13.93 -1.69 0.19
N ALA A 179 -15.08 -1.51 0.85
CA ALA A 179 -15.43 -0.25 1.48
C ALA A 179 -14.76 -0.11 2.85
N ILE A 180 -14.13 1.04 3.07
CA ILE A 180 -13.49 1.42 4.33
C ILE A 180 -14.31 2.51 4.99
N ARG A 181 -14.57 2.36 6.29
CA ARG A 181 -15.37 3.27 7.13
C ARG A 181 -14.73 3.42 8.52
N TYR A 182 -15.34 4.21 9.40
CA TYR A 182 -14.89 4.34 10.79
C TYR A 182 -14.79 2.96 11.48
N PRO A 183 -13.76 2.70 12.32
CA PRO A 183 -12.72 3.62 12.81
C PRO A 183 -11.47 3.74 11.93
N THR A 184 -11.39 3.00 10.81
CA THR A 184 -10.18 2.97 9.97
C THR A 184 -9.94 4.30 9.24
N VAL A 185 -11.02 4.98 8.84
CA VAL A 185 -10.99 6.35 8.31
C VAL A 185 -11.87 7.26 9.16
N LYS A 186 -11.68 8.58 9.06
CA LYS A 186 -12.50 9.56 9.78
C LYS A 186 -13.97 9.43 9.37
N LYS A 187 -14.89 9.68 10.30
CA LYS A 187 -16.33 9.76 9.99
C LYS A 187 -16.57 10.77 8.86
N GLY A 188 -17.45 10.43 7.93
CA GLY A 188 -17.72 11.26 6.75
C GLY A 188 -16.64 11.21 5.67
N SER A 189 -15.66 10.30 5.78
CA SER A 189 -14.62 10.08 4.76
C SER A 189 -14.53 8.62 4.30
N ALA A 190 -15.67 7.91 4.36
CA ALA A 190 -15.78 6.55 3.87
C ALA A 190 -15.38 6.49 2.39
N ARG A 191 -14.79 5.37 1.97
CA ARG A 191 -14.21 5.25 0.63
C ARG A 191 -14.21 3.81 0.15
N LEU A 192 -14.24 3.62 -1.16
CA LEU A 192 -13.82 2.37 -1.77
C LEU A 192 -12.30 2.38 -1.87
N ARG A 193 -11.66 1.29 -1.47
CA ARG A 193 -10.21 1.14 -1.55
C ARG A 193 -9.88 0.14 -2.64
N VAL A 194 -9.58 0.63 -3.84
CA VAL A 194 -9.16 -0.22 -4.96
C VAL A 194 -7.68 -0.53 -4.81
N THR A 195 -7.31 -1.80 -4.96
CA THR A 195 -5.91 -2.24 -4.96
C THR A 195 -5.58 -2.99 -6.24
N LEU A 196 -4.61 -2.49 -6.99
CA LEU A 196 -4.24 -3.07 -8.28
C LEU A 196 -3.10 -4.09 -8.15
N MET A 197 -3.07 -5.02 -9.10
CA MET A 197 -2.00 -5.98 -9.33
C MET A 197 -1.36 -5.73 -10.69
N SER A 198 -0.10 -6.14 -10.84
CA SER A 198 0.62 -6.09 -12.13
C SER A 198 -0.02 -7.00 -13.20
N THR A 199 -0.89 -7.92 -12.79
CA THR A 199 -1.50 -8.93 -13.65
C THR A 199 -2.90 -8.55 -14.15
N HIS A 200 -3.49 -7.45 -13.67
CA HIS A 200 -4.76 -6.97 -14.22
C HIS A 200 -4.60 -6.59 -15.69
N THR A 201 -5.59 -6.92 -16.52
CA THR A 201 -5.61 -6.55 -17.93
C THR A 201 -6.22 -5.16 -18.13
N LYS A 202 -5.93 -4.52 -19.26
CA LYS A 202 -6.53 -3.21 -19.59
C LYS A 202 -8.04 -3.30 -19.72
N GLU A 203 -8.56 -4.43 -20.19
CA GLU A 203 -9.98 -4.70 -20.30
C GLU A 203 -10.65 -4.80 -18.92
N GLU A 204 -10.04 -5.53 -17.98
CA GLU A 204 -10.52 -5.63 -16.59
C GLU A 204 -10.55 -4.25 -15.91
N LEU A 205 -9.47 -3.48 -16.06
CA LEU A 205 -9.35 -2.14 -15.48
C LEU A 205 -10.40 -1.18 -16.05
N LYS A 206 -10.53 -1.14 -17.38
CA LYS A 206 -11.50 -0.26 -18.04
C LYS A 206 -12.93 -0.60 -17.62
N ARG A 207 -13.30 -1.89 -17.71
CA ARG A 207 -14.65 -2.35 -17.34
C ARG A 207 -14.96 -2.07 -15.87
N THR A 208 -13.98 -2.27 -14.99
CA THR A 208 -14.13 -1.96 -13.55
C THR A 208 -14.38 -0.46 -13.34
N ALA A 209 -13.61 0.42 -13.98
CA ALA A 209 -13.78 1.87 -13.85
C ALA A 209 -15.14 2.33 -14.36
N GLU A 210 -15.58 1.83 -15.52
CA GLU A 210 -16.91 2.10 -16.08
C GLU A 210 -18.03 1.64 -15.14
N THR A 211 -17.93 0.42 -14.58
CA THR A 211 -18.91 -0.09 -13.61
C THR A 211 -18.96 0.78 -12.36
N ILE A 212 -17.81 1.19 -11.80
CA ILE A 212 -17.80 2.09 -10.64
C ILE A 212 -18.49 3.41 -10.98
N GLY A 213 -18.15 4.05 -12.11
CA GLY A 213 -18.78 5.30 -12.53
C GLY A 213 -20.31 5.18 -12.67
N ASN A 214 -20.78 4.11 -13.32
CA ASN A 214 -22.21 3.86 -13.49
C ASN A 214 -22.94 3.69 -12.14
N ILE A 215 -22.35 2.95 -11.20
CA ILE A 215 -22.93 2.77 -9.87
C ILE A 215 -22.91 4.10 -9.11
N LEU A 216 -21.80 4.84 -9.10
CA LEU A 216 -21.73 6.12 -8.38
C LEU A 216 -22.78 7.13 -8.88
N ASN A 217 -22.99 7.21 -10.20
CA ASN A 217 -24.02 8.08 -10.79
C ASN A 217 -25.44 7.74 -10.31
N LYS A 218 -25.76 6.45 -10.15
CA LYS A 218 -27.04 5.99 -9.58
C LYS A 218 -27.25 6.50 -8.15
N TYR A 219 -26.21 6.50 -7.31
CA TYR A 219 -26.30 6.97 -5.91
C TYR A 219 -26.20 8.49 -5.73
N GLN A 220 -25.72 9.22 -6.76
CA GLN A 220 -25.76 10.68 -6.81
C GLN A 220 -27.12 11.21 -7.28
N GLY A 221 -27.79 10.51 -8.21
CA GLY A 221 -29.12 10.89 -8.70
C GLY A 221 -30.29 10.60 -7.74
N GLY A 222 -30.04 9.93 -6.61
CA GLY A 222 -31.07 9.44 -5.67
C GLY A 222 -31.46 10.40 -4.54
N THR A 223 -31.08 11.68 -4.57
CA THR A 223 -31.65 12.70 -3.67
C THR A 223 -32.66 13.55 -4.42
N ASN A 224 -33.87 13.00 -4.63
CA ASN A 224 -35.13 13.73 -4.87
C ASN A 224 -36.28 12.71 -5.03
N GLU A 225 -36.57 11.94 -3.98
CA GLU A 225 -37.92 11.42 -3.69
C GLU A 225 -38.16 11.45 -2.18
#